data_AF-A0A9W7YQT0-F1
#
_entry.id   AF-A0A9W7YQT0-F1
#
_cell.length_a   1.000
_cell.length_b   1.000
_cell.length_c   1.000
_cell.angle_alpha   90.00
_cell.angle_beta   90.00
_cell.angle_gamma   90.00
#
_symmetry.space_group_name_H-M   'P 1'
#
loop_
_entity.id
_entity.type
_entity.pdbx_description
1 polymer ?
#
loop_
_entity_poly.entity_id
_entity_poly.type
_entity_poly.pdbx_seq_one_letter_code
_entity_poly.pdbx_strand_id
1 'polypeptide(L)'
;GEYPPYVNYVFMRMFNAAFGITLAPLAYLTCRQLRMPVGFAAMAGLFVTMDNALCVISRFILLDAPLLAFTAFALMMLACFYRQRRQAFSAGWWRFLLMTGVSLGLVASAKWVGMFAVALVGAYTIYELYEMFCDTHVPVHVYLKHWAARIVALIVIPLSIYMLTFKIHFMVLNRYNNSANFMPMGFQTKLIGNPISQQPYDVETGSSIRLQSHVSGAGYLHSHTHQYPAGSMRQQVTGYGYADGNNLWNVQRRLAAENVDGTRGAMSEAISGPIGHGDVIALHHNSTNTYLYADTGHEAPVSKQFKEVSAVKADSAEAARLNMLWVVEIVNPEKRMDDGHVHPLGTPLRLRSLMGNCVLMASGDRLDKNWGWGQAEIACSSSPDARTQTGSKYLWTVERHINKAQKSVNLGQYMSSSFLRDFAVLNRQMWLTNNALIPDHDKHNVLESDPLSWPFMIYPMRMVGWDDASIKYLEIGNPLLWWGSAVACLLFPVQVLYWLVCWRRRCLAWRANEFRSYIEGAAILWGGWFLHYAPFFAMGRVTYLHHFLPSLYFGILFMTYQMYFATSWYAPRSTRSVLVILSAAAVGVFWWFSPLTFGWDKPIKDLWGMEWVSSWPVYEDKLAI
;
A
#
# COMPACT_ATOMS: atom_id res chain seq x y z
N GLY A 1 27.95 2.28 -14.14
CA GLY A 1 28.34 0.88 -13.90
C GLY A 1 27.70 0.00 -14.95
N GLU A 2 28.42 -1.00 -15.45
CA GLU A 2 27.88 -1.92 -16.45
C GLU A 2 26.91 -2.91 -15.79
N TYR A 3 25.81 -3.23 -16.49
CA TYR A 3 24.90 -4.29 -16.04
C TYR A 3 25.58 -5.66 -16.21
N PRO A 4 25.40 -6.60 -15.26
CA PRO A 4 25.93 -7.95 -15.41
C PRO A 4 25.43 -8.63 -16.71
N PRO A 5 26.23 -9.46 -17.38
CA PRO A 5 25.87 -10.06 -18.68
C PRO A 5 24.58 -10.89 -18.68
N TYR A 6 24.19 -11.44 -17.53
CA TYR A 6 22.97 -12.24 -17.39
C TYR A 6 21.69 -11.40 -17.26
N VAL A 7 21.79 -10.08 -17.05
CA VAL A 7 20.64 -9.18 -16.92
C VAL A 7 20.30 -8.57 -18.27
N ASN A 8 19.26 -9.09 -18.92
CA ASN A 8 18.75 -8.50 -20.17
C ASN A 8 17.88 -7.25 -19.91
N TYR A 9 18.51 -6.17 -19.45
CA TYR A 9 17.84 -4.90 -19.17
C TYR A 9 17.29 -4.25 -20.45
N VAL A 10 17.88 -4.53 -21.61
CA VAL A 10 17.42 -4.03 -22.91
C VAL A 10 16.02 -4.56 -23.21
N PHE A 11 15.79 -5.86 -23.04
CA PHE A 11 14.45 -6.45 -23.18
C PHE A 11 13.44 -5.83 -22.21
N MET A 12 13.81 -5.66 -20.95
CA MET A 12 12.93 -5.03 -19.95
C MET A 12 12.57 -3.58 -20.31
N ARG A 13 13.52 -2.82 -20.88
CA ARG A 13 13.26 -1.47 -21.39
C ARG A 13 12.37 -1.48 -22.64
N MET A 14 12.61 -2.39 -23.59
CA MET A 14 11.75 -2.56 -24.77
C MET A 14 10.32 -2.93 -24.38
N PHE A 15 10.16 -3.81 -23.38
CA PHE A 15 8.85 -4.20 -22.85
C PHE A 15 8.10 -3.00 -22.23
N ASN A 16 8.76 -2.19 -21.42
CA ASN A 16 8.14 -0.97 -20.86
C ASN A 16 7.87 0.09 -21.94
N ALA A 17 8.80 0.28 -22.87
CA ALA A 17 8.64 1.21 -23.99
C ALA A 17 7.45 0.82 -24.89
N ALA A 18 7.13 -0.47 -25.01
CA ALA A 18 5.94 -0.92 -25.74
C ALA A 18 4.65 -0.32 -25.14
N PHE A 19 4.53 -0.25 -23.82
CA PHE A 19 3.40 0.45 -23.18
C PHE A 19 3.38 1.93 -23.52
N GLY A 20 4.53 2.62 -23.47
CA GLY A 20 4.63 4.02 -23.89
C GLY A 20 4.22 4.27 -25.35
N ILE A 21 4.63 3.38 -26.26
CA ILE A 21 4.28 3.44 -27.70
C ILE A 21 2.76 3.36 -27.89
N THR A 22 2.03 2.60 -27.06
CA THR A 22 0.56 2.51 -27.18
C THR A 22 -0.18 3.80 -26.82
N LEU A 23 0.45 4.76 -26.12
CA LEU A 23 -0.21 6.01 -25.72
C LEU A 23 -0.70 6.83 -26.92
N ALA A 24 0.11 6.92 -27.98
CA ALA A 24 -0.20 7.69 -29.19
C ALA A 24 -1.42 7.15 -29.97
N PRO A 25 -1.49 5.85 -30.33
CA PRO A 25 -2.69 5.32 -30.97
C PRO A 25 -3.93 5.36 -30.06
N LEU A 26 -3.77 5.15 -28.74
CA LEU A 26 -4.89 5.28 -27.79
C LEU A 26 -5.41 6.73 -27.72
N ALA A 27 -4.51 7.72 -27.74
CA ALA A 27 -4.86 9.14 -27.80
C ALA A 27 -5.66 9.48 -29.07
N TYR A 28 -5.16 9.05 -30.23
CA TYR A 28 -5.84 9.22 -31.51
C TYR A 28 -7.24 8.61 -31.49
N LEU A 29 -7.36 7.34 -31.10
CA LEU A 29 -8.62 6.62 -31.07
C LEU A 29 -9.61 7.26 -30.09
N THR A 30 -9.14 7.64 -28.89
CA THR A 30 -9.96 8.36 -27.90
C THR A 30 -10.55 9.63 -28.50
N CYS A 31 -9.73 10.47 -29.13
CA CYS A 31 -10.18 11.71 -29.77
C CYS A 31 -11.21 11.43 -30.89
N ARG A 32 -11.00 10.38 -31.68
CA ARG A 32 -11.98 9.95 -32.70
C ARG A 32 -13.30 9.48 -32.10
N GLN A 33 -13.30 8.86 -30.93
CA GLN A 33 -14.53 8.48 -30.24
C GLN A 33 -15.25 9.69 -29.63
N LEU A 34 -14.50 10.71 -29.21
CA LEU A 34 -15.03 12.01 -28.76
C LEU A 34 -15.43 12.94 -29.93
N ARG A 35 -15.59 12.39 -31.14
CA ARG A 35 -16.05 13.07 -32.36
C ARG A 35 -15.13 14.18 -32.89
N MET A 36 -13.86 14.17 -32.51
CA MET A 36 -12.87 15.05 -33.16
C MET A 36 -12.61 14.59 -34.60
N PRO A 37 -12.43 15.52 -35.55
CA PRO A 37 -12.07 15.19 -36.92
C PRO A 37 -10.65 14.61 -36.99
N VAL A 38 -10.35 13.92 -38.09
CA VAL A 38 -9.10 13.15 -38.26
C VAL A 38 -7.85 13.99 -37.99
N GLY A 39 -7.79 15.22 -38.50
CA GLY A 39 -6.63 16.11 -38.32
C GLY A 39 -6.33 16.43 -36.85
N PHE A 40 -7.35 16.81 -36.08
CA PHE A 40 -7.17 17.12 -34.66
C PHE A 40 -6.90 15.87 -33.81
N ALA A 41 -7.51 14.73 -34.15
CA ALA A 41 -7.19 13.47 -33.49
C ALA A 41 -5.75 13.02 -33.78
N ALA A 42 -5.26 13.19 -35.01
CA ALA A 42 -3.88 12.89 -35.39
C ALA A 42 -2.91 13.84 -34.68
N MET A 43 -3.25 15.13 -34.57
CA MET A 43 -2.49 16.10 -33.78
C MET A 43 -2.39 15.70 -32.31
N ALA A 44 -3.49 15.21 -31.71
CA ALA A 44 -3.47 14.72 -30.32
C ALA A 44 -2.51 13.53 -30.13
N GLY A 45 -2.56 12.54 -31.04
CA GLY A 45 -1.61 11.43 -31.05
C GLY A 45 -0.17 11.89 -31.25
N LEU A 46 0.06 12.85 -32.14
CA LEU A 46 1.38 13.44 -32.38
C LEU A 46 1.90 14.17 -31.14
N PHE A 47 1.08 15.00 -30.48
CA PHE A 47 1.46 15.73 -29.28
C PHE A 47 1.86 14.79 -28.14
N VAL A 48 1.13 13.70 -27.94
CA VAL A 48 1.52 12.67 -26.97
C VAL A 48 2.87 12.04 -27.32
N THR A 49 3.14 11.77 -28.60
CA THR A 49 4.45 11.23 -29.04
C THR A 49 5.58 12.25 -28.89
N MET A 50 5.29 13.54 -29.12
CA MET A 50 6.26 14.63 -29.11
C MET A 50 6.42 15.29 -27.74
N ASP A 51 5.98 14.63 -26.66
CA ASP A 51 6.29 15.04 -25.29
C ASP A 51 7.52 14.29 -24.76
N ASN A 52 8.55 15.06 -24.39
CA ASN A 52 9.84 14.53 -23.97
C ASN A 52 9.74 13.74 -22.64
N ALA A 53 8.91 14.16 -21.68
CA ALA A 53 8.76 13.49 -20.39
C ALA A 53 8.05 12.14 -20.53
N LEU A 54 6.96 12.10 -21.30
CA LEU A 54 6.27 10.85 -21.63
C LEU A 54 7.20 9.86 -22.36
N CYS A 55 8.09 10.36 -23.23
CA CYS A 55 9.09 9.52 -23.87
C CYS A 55 10.13 9.01 -22.86
N VAL A 56 10.71 9.88 -22.04
CA VAL A 56 11.75 9.52 -21.05
C VAL A 56 11.24 8.50 -20.04
N ILE A 57 10.08 8.74 -19.43
CA ILE A 57 9.53 7.83 -18.41
C ILE A 57 9.28 6.43 -18.98
N SER A 58 8.94 6.35 -20.28
CA SER A 58 8.66 5.10 -20.97
C SER A 58 9.90 4.31 -21.38
N ARG A 59 11.08 4.92 -21.35
CA ARG A 59 12.36 4.26 -21.71
C ARG A 59 12.95 3.44 -20.57
N PHE A 60 12.63 3.80 -19.32
CA PHE A 60 13.17 3.13 -18.14
C PHE A 60 12.28 1.99 -17.66
N ILE A 61 12.83 1.14 -16.79
CA ILE A 61 12.12 0.02 -16.17
C ILE A 61 11.30 0.56 -14.98
N LEU A 62 10.30 1.38 -15.29
CA LEU A 62 9.45 2.07 -14.33
C LEU A 62 8.00 1.63 -14.51
N LEU A 63 7.27 1.59 -13.39
CA LEU A 63 5.85 1.22 -13.39
C LEU A 63 4.94 2.27 -14.04
N ASP A 64 5.43 3.50 -14.26
CA ASP A 64 4.63 4.60 -14.76
C ASP A 64 4.24 4.41 -16.24
N ALA A 65 5.05 3.73 -17.04
CA ALA A 65 4.68 3.41 -18.43
C ALA A 65 3.47 2.44 -18.53
N PRO A 66 3.45 1.29 -17.85
CA PRO A 66 2.24 0.47 -17.74
C PRO A 66 1.04 1.24 -17.15
N LEU A 67 1.25 2.06 -16.11
CA LEU A 67 0.18 2.88 -15.53
C LEU A 67 -0.42 3.84 -16.57
N LEU A 68 0.40 4.58 -17.30
CA LEU A 68 -0.03 5.52 -18.33
C LEU A 68 -0.80 4.79 -19.43
N ALA A 69 -0.28 3.65 -19.90
CA ALA A 69 -0.94 2.86 -20.94
C ALA A 69 -2.30 2.33 -20.49
N PHE A 70 -2.42 1.80 -19.26
CA PHE A 70 -3.71 1.35 -18.73
C PHE A 70 -4.66 2.52 -18.45
N THR A 71 -4.16 3.69 -18.06
CA THR A 71 -4.98 4.91 -17.90
C THR A 71 -5.52 5.39 -19.25
N ALA A 72 -4.67 5.45 -20.28
CA ALA A 72 -5.05 5.77 -21.65
C ALA A 72 -6.04 4.75 -22.21
N PHE A 73 -5.85 3.46 -21.90
CA PHE A 73 -6.75 2.39 -22.31
C PHE A 73 -8.11 2.51 -21.62
N ALA A 74 -8.15 2.84 -20.33
CA ALA A 74 -9.39 3.09 -19.60
C ALA A 74 -10.17 4.28 -20.15
N LEU A 75 -9.47 5.39 -20.46
CA LEU A 75 -10.08 6.53 -21.13
C LEU A 75 -10.62 6.17 -22.52
N MET A 76 -9.86 5.41 -23.32
CA MET A 76 -10.32 4.98 -24.64
C MET A 76 -11.58 4.12 -24.53
N MET A 77 -11.61 3.17 -23.59
CA MET A 77 -12.78 2.31 -23.37
C MET A 77 -14.00 3.11 -22.89
N LEU A 78 -13.79 4.08 -21.99
CA LEU A 78 -14.83 5.04 -21.59
C LEU A 78 -15.36 5.84 -22.79
N ALA A 79 -14.49 6.35 -23.66
CA ALA A 79 -14.88 7.11 -24.84
C ALA A 79 -15.65 6.24 -25.87
N CYS A 80 -15.24 4.99 -26.04
CA CYS A 80 -15.98 4.01 -26.84
C CYS A 80 -17.36 3.71 -26.25
N PHE A 81 -17.43 3.53 -24.92
CA PHE A 81 -18.68 3.27 -24.19
C PHE A 81 -19.64 4.47 -24.31
N TYR A 82 -19.13 5.68 -24.09
CA TYR A 82 -19.83 6.95 -24.30
C TYR A 82 -20.44 7.04 -25.70
N ARG A 83 -19.73 6.61 -26.73
CA ARG A 83 -20.24 6.61 -28.11
C ARG A 83 -21.41 5.66 -28.31
N GLN A 84 -21.45 4.55 -27.58
CA GLN A 84 -22.52 3.55 -27.65
C GLN A 84 -23.69 3.85 -26.70
N ARG A 85 -23.69 4.96 -25.95
CA ARG A 85 -24.73 5.26 -24.95
C ARG A 85 -26.17 5.26 -25.49
N ARG A 86 -26.35 5.62 -26.77
CA ARG A 86 -27.68 5.62 -27.43
C ARG A 86 -28.16 4.24 -27.85
N GLN A 87 -27.28 3.23 -27.82
CA GLN A 87 -27.58 1.84 -28.18
C GLN A 87 -27.39 0.93 -26.96
N ALA A 88 -28.03 1.31 -25.84
CA ALA A 88 -27.99 0.58 -24.59
C ALA A 88 -28.32 -0.92 -24.79
N PHE A 89 -27.58 -1.78 -24.10
CA PHE A 89 -27.71 -3.26 -24.15
C PHE A 89 -27.45 -3.92 -25.51
N SER A 90 -27.00 -3.18 -26.52
CA SER A 90 -26.46 -3.79 -27.74
C SER A 90 -25.17 -4.58 -27.46
N ALA A 91 -24.78 -5.45 -28.40
CA ALA A 91 -23.50 -6.17 -28.30
C ALA A 91 -22.30 -5.21 -28.22
N GLY A 92 -22.35 -4.09 -28.95
CA GLY A 92 -21.33 -3.04 -28.89
C GLY A 92 -21.27 -2.35 -27.52
N TRP A 93 -22.42 -2.05 -26.93
CA TRP A 93 -22.51 -1.44 -25.60
C TRP A 93 -21.92 -2.36 -24.52
N TRP A 94 -22.30 -3.64 -24.52
CA TRP A 94 -21.74 -4.63 -23.58
C TRP A 94 -20.24 -4.82 -23.77
N ARG A 95 -19.76 -4.92 -25.01
CA ARG A 95 -18.33 -5.04 -25.31
C ARG A 95 -17.54 -3.91 -24.65
N PHE A 96 -17.92 -2.65 -24.87
CA PHE A 96 -17.16 -1.53 -24.32
C PHE A 96 -17.38 -1.33 -22.83
N LEU A 97 -18.56 -1.67 -22.28
CA LEU A 97 -18.79 -1.67 -20.85
C LEU A 97 -17.88 -2.66 -20.12
N LEU A 98 -17.83 -3.91 -20.58
CA LEU A 98 -17.00 -4.96 -19.99
C LEU A 98 -15.51 -4.63 -20.15
N MET A 99 -15.09 -4.14 -21.32
CA MET A 99 -13.69 -3.73 -21.54
C MET A 99 -13.31 -2.50 -20.71
N THR A 100 -14.26 -1.59 -20.42
CA THR A 100 -14.03 -0.51 -19.45
C THR A 100 -13.76 -1.11 -18.06
N GLY A 101 -14.57 -2.07 -17.62
CA GLY A 101 -14.32 -2.84 -16.40
C GLY A 101 -12.95 -3.49 -16.34
N VAL A 102 -12.55 -4.18 -17.41
CA VAL A 102 -11.23 -4.82 -17.51
C VAL A 102 -10.11 -3.77 -17.40
N SER A 103 -10.22 -2.67 -18.14
CA SER A 103 -9.22 -1.59 -18.12
C SER A 103 -9.08 -0.93 -16.74
N LEU A 104 -10.19 -0.75 -16.01
CA LEU A 104 -10.19 -0.24 -14.64
C LEU A 104 -9.52 -1.20 -13.66
N GLY A 105 -9.73 -2.51 -13.82
CA GLY A 105 -9.02 -3.52 -13.02
C GLY A 105 -7.51 -3.49 -13.27
N LEU A 106 -7.09 -3.39 -14.53
CA LEU A 106 -5.67 -3.32 -14.91
C LEU A 106 -4.98 -2.07 -14.35
N VAL A 107 -5.59 -0.89 -14.51
CA VAL A 107 -4.98 0.38 -14.05
C VAL A 107 -4.90 0.44 -12.52
N ALA A 108 -5.94 -0.01 -11.80
CA ALA A 108 -5.94 -0.06 -10.34
C ALA A 108 -4.91 -1.04 -9.78
N SER A 109 -4.65 -2.14 -10.50
CA SER A 109 -3.64 -3.15 -10.13
C SER A 109 -2.20 -2.70 -10.40
N ALA A 110 -1.98 -1.72 -11.28
CA ALA A 110 -0.65 -1.22 -11.58
C ALA A 110 -0.15 -0.22 -10.52
N LYS A 111 -0.97 0.75 -10.14
CA LYS A 111 -0.68 1.75 -9.09
C LYS A 111 -1.99 2.31 -8.55
N TRP A 112 -2.05 2.64 -7.25
CA TRP A 112 -3.27 3.22 -6.65
C TRP A 112 -3.68 4.58 -7.22
N VAL A 113 -2.78 5.31 -7.88
CA VAL A 113 -3.13 6.50 -8.67
C VAL A 113 -4.14 6.16 -9.78
N GLY A 114 -4.16 4.91 -10.26
CA GLY A 114 -5.17 4.40 -11.19
C GLY A 114 -6.60 4.43 -10.64
N MET A 115 -6.80 4.55 -9.33
CA MET A 115 -8.13 4.76 -8.74
C MET A 115 -8.76 6.09 -9.18
N PHE A 116 -7.98 7.06 -9.67
CA PHE A 116 -8.52 8.29 -10.27
C PHE A 116 -9.20 8.05 -11.61
N ALA A 117 -8.75 7.06 -12.39
CA ALA A 117 -9.47 6.60 -13.58
C ALA A 117 -10.79 5.90 -13.20
N VAL A 118 -10.79 5.13 -12.11
CA VAL A 118 -12.03 4.55 -11.53
C VAL A 118 -12.99 5.67 -11.11
N ALA A 119 -12.48 6.71 -10.44
CA ALA A 119 -13.28 7.87 -10.04
C ALA A 119 -13.86 8.62 -11.24
N LEU A 120 -13.11 8.79 -12.33
CA LEU A 120 -13.59 9.41 -13.56
C LEU A 120 -14.74 8.62 -14.19
N VAL A 121 -14.56 7.31 -14.38
CA VAL A 121 -15.60 6.44 -14.93
C VAL A 121 -16.81 6.37 -13.99
N GLY A 122 -16.58 6.36 -12.68
CA GLY A 122 -17.62 6.40 -11.65
C GLY A 122 -18.43 7.70 -11.72
N ALA A 123 -17.78 8.86 -11.79
CA ALA A 123 -18.44 10.16 -11.91
C ALA A 123 -19.27 10.26 -13.20
N TYR A 124 -18.72 9.81 -14.34
CA TYR A 124 -19.45 9.73 -15.59
C TYR A 124 -20.67 8.80 -15.50
N THR A 125 -20.50 7.64 -14.86
CA THR A 125 -21.56 6.66 -14.65
C THR A 125 -22.69 7.21 -13.78
N ILE A 126 -22.35 7.90 -12.68
CA ILE A 126 -23.32 8.55 -11.80
C ILE A 126 -24.09 9.61 -12.57
N TYR A 127 -23.40 10.43 -13.38
CA TYR A 127 -24.04 11.42 -14.24
C TYR A 127 -25.03 10.78 -15.23
N GLU A 128 -24.64 9.71 -15.95
CA GLU A 128 -25.56 9.01 -16.87
C GLU A 128 -26.77 8.41 -16.15
N LEU A 129 -26.57 7.80 -14.97
CA LEU A 129 -27.64 7.24 -14.16
C LEU A 129 -28.58 8.32 -13.63
N TYR A 130 -28.04 9.49 -13.28
CA TYR A 130 -28.83 10.65 -12.87
C TYR A 130 -29.66 11.19 -14.04
N GLU A 131 -29.07 11.29 -15.24
CA GLU A 131 -29.81 11.74 -16.43
C GLU A 131 -30.96 10.77 -16.77
N MET A 132 -30.70 9.46 -16.74
CA MET A 132 -31.75 8.45 -16.97
C MET A 132 -32.83 8.48 -15.89
N PHE A 133 -32.49 8.82 -14.65
CA PHE A 133 -33.46 8.99 -13.57
C PHE A 133 -34.37 10.20 -13.82
N CYS A 134 -33.84 11.26 -14.44
CA CYS A 134 -34.61 12.46 -14.78
C CYS A 134 -35.49 12.27 -16.04
N ASP A 135 -35.24 11.23 -16.84
CA ASP A 135 -36.02 10.95 -18.05
C ASP A 135 -37.26 10.10 -17.73
N THR A 136 -38.44 10.72 -17.78
CA THR A 136 -39.74 10.07 -17.51
C THR A 136 -40.12 9.00 -18.52
N HIS A 137 -39.42 8.90 -19.66
CA HIS A 137 -39.71 7.90 -20.69
C HIS A 137 -39.00 6.57 -20.46
N VAL A 138 -38.02 6.51 -19.53
CA VAL A 138 -37.27 5.28 -19.25
C VAL A 138 -38.04 4.40 -18.27
N PRO A 139 -38.43 3.16 -18.65
CA PRO A 139 -39.12 2.27 -17.73
C PRO A 139 -38.20 1.84 -16.56
N VAL A 140 -38.76 1.71 -15.36
CA VAL A 140 -38.01 1.35 -14.13
C VAL A 140 -37.21 0.06 -14.28
N HIS A 141 -37.74 -0.96 -14.96
CA HIS A 141 -37.02 -2.21 -15.18
C HIS A 141 -35.77 -2.03 -16.06
N VAL A 142 -35.80 -1.12 -17.04
CA VAL A 142 -34.64 -0.77 -17.88
C VAL A 142 -33.60 -0.02 -17.04
N TYR A 143 -34.06 0.88 -16.18
CA TYR A 143 -33.20 1.61 -15.24
C TYR A 143 -32.48 0.66 -14.27
N LEU A 144 -33.19 -0.29 -13.66
CA LEU A 144 -32.60 -1.32 -12.79
C LEU A 144 -31.60 -2.21 -13.54
N LYS A 145 -31.90 -2.57 -14.79
CA LYS A 145 -30.97 -3.33 -15.65
C LYS A 145 -29.68 -2.53 -15.91
N HIS A 146 -29.77 -1.21 -16.07
CA HIS A 146 -28.61 -0.33 -16.21
C HIS A 146 -27.74 -0.29 -14.94
N TRP A 147 -28.35 -0.26 -13.75
CA TRP A 147 -27.64 -0.39 -12.48
C TRP A 147 -26.92 -1.72 -12.38
N ALA A 148 -27.64 -2.84 -12.56
CA ALA A 148 -27.07 -4.18 -12.46
C ALA A 148 -25.90 -4.37 -13.43
N ALA A 149 -26.05 -3.98 -14.70
CA ALA A 149 -25.00 -4.08 -15.71
C ALA A 149 -23.74 -3.30 -15.32
N ARG A 150 -23.90 -2.05 -14.83
CA ARG A 150 -22.78 -1.20 -14.44
C ARG A 150 -22.12 -1.64 -13.13
N ILE A 151 -22.87 -2.13 -12.15
CA ILE A 151 -22.30 -2.70 -10.91
C ILE A 151 -21.41 -3.91 -11.25
N VAL A 152 -21.93 -4.84 -12.05
CA VAL A 152 -21.16 -6.03 -12.43
C VAL A 152 -19.91 -5.63 -13.22
N ALA A 153 -20.06 -4.80 -14.24
CA ALA A 153 -18.95 -4.48 -15.12
C ALA A 153 -17.94 -3.49 -14.55
N LEU A 154 -18.37 -2.50 -13.77
CA LEU A 154 -17.51 -1.39 -13.30
C LEU A 154 -17.11 -1.51 -11.82
N ILE A 155 -17.59 -2.53 -11.10
CA ILE A 155 -17.18 -2.82 -9.71
C ILE A 155 -16.68 -4.25 -9.59
N VAL A 156 -17.52 -5.24 -9.91
CA VAL A 156 -17.19 -6.66 -9.68
C VAL A 156 -16.03 -7.11 -10.56
N ILE A 157 -16.04 -6.79 -11.86
CA ILE A 157 -14.94 -7.15 -12.77
C ILE A 157 -13.60 -6.49 -12.36
N PRO A 158 -13.50 -5.15 -12.18
CA PRO A 158 -12.25 -4.52 -11.74
C PRO A 158 -11.71 -5.10 -10.43
N LEU A 159 -12.59 -5.31 -9.44
CA LEU A 159 -12.21 -5.88 -8.14
C LEU A 159 -11.70 -7.32 -8.30
N SER A 160 -12.33 -8.11 -9.17
CA SER A 160 -11.92 -9.50 -9.43
C SER A 160 -10.53 -9.55 -10.09
N ILE A 161 -10.24 -8.64 -11.02
CA ILE A 161 -8.91 -8.52 -11.64
C ILE A 161 -7.88 -8.09 -10.59
N TYR A 162 -8.19 -7.08 -9.77
CA TYR A 162 -7.32 -6.64 -8.69
C TYR A 162 -6.99 -7.79 -7.74
N MET A 163 -8.00 -8.51 -7.25
CA MET A 163 -7.79 -9.69 -6.39
C MET A 163 -7.01 -10.82 -7.10
N LEU A 164 -7.25 -11.04 -8.40
CA LEU A 164 -6.50 -12.02 -9.18
C LEU A 164 -5.01 -11.68 -9.26
N THR A 165 -4.65 -10.41 -9.44
CA THR A 165 -3.23 -10.00 -9.44
C THR A 165 -2.55 -10.27 -8.11
N PHE A 166 -3.23 -10.04 -6.98
CA PHE A 166 -2.73 -10.41 -5.66
C PHE A 166 -2.64 -11.93 -5.45
N LYS A 167 -3.58 -12.68 -6.01
CA LYS A 167 -3.52 -14.15 -5.97
C LYS A 167 -2.28 -14.66 -6.72
N ILE A 168 -2.00 -14.12 -7.91
CA ILE A 168 -0.78 -14.42 -8.68
C ILE A 168 0.46 -13.96 -7.90
N HIS A 169 0.45 -12.77 -7.33
CA HIS A 169 1.56 -12.24 -6.52
C HIS A 169 1.94 -13.20 -5.38
N PHE A 170 0.97 -13.68 -4.61
CA PHE A 170 1.21 -14.66 -3.54
C PHE A 170 1.65 -16.03 -4.03
N MET A 171 1.24 -16.45 -5.24
CA MET A 171 1.67 -17.73 -5.82
C MET A 171 3.11 -17.68 -6.34
N VAL A 172 3.52 -16.55 -6.91
CA VAL A 172 4.86 -16.36 -7.48
C VAL A 172 5.90 -16.10 -6.39
N LEU A 173 5.60 -15.25 -5.41
CA LEU A 173 6.51 -14.91 -4.31
C LEU A 173 6.27 -15.81 -3.10
N ASN A 174 6.66 -17.09 -3.23
CA ASN A 174 6.44 -18.12 -2.21
C ASN A 174 7.65 -18.41 -1.30
N ARG A 175 8.73 -17.64 -1.40
CA ARG A 175 9.94 -17.78 -0.57
C ARG A 175 9.97 -16.75 0.54
N TYR A 176 10.44 -17.15 1.72
CA TYR A 176 10.48 -16.29 2.89
C TYR A 176 11.57 -15.21 2.79
N ASN A 177 11.24 -14.01 3.27
CA ASN A 177 12.16 -12.93 3.58
C ASN A 177 11.65 -12.18 4.82
N ASN A 178 12.49 -11.34 5.44
CA ASN A 178 12.12 -10.60 6.65
C ASN A 178 10.92 -9.64 6.44
N SER A 179 10.67 -9.21 5.20
CA SER A 179 9.51 -8.38 4.86
C SER A 179 8.18 -9.12 5.01
N ALA A 180 8.18 -10.45 5.06
CA ALA A 180 6.99 -11.26 5.31
C ALA A 180 6.47 -11.14 6.76
N ASN A 181 7.22 -10.55 7.68
CA ASN A 181 6.83 -10.41 9.10
C ASN A 181 5.57 -9.56 9.30
N PHE A 182 5.19 -8.74 8.31
CA PHE A 182 3.92 -7.98 8.32
C PHE A 182 2.70 -8.82 7.93
N MET A 183 2.89 -10.03 7.40
CA MET A 183 1.80 -10.93 6.99
C MET A 183 1.28 -11.76 8.18
N PRO A 184 0.05 -12.30 8.11
CA PRO A 184 -0.44 -13.22 9.14
C PRO A 184 0.44 -14.46 9.29
N MET A 185 0.57 -15.00 10.50
CA MET A 185 1.41 -16.18 10.78
C MET A 185 1.05 -17.38 9.89
N GLY A 186 -0.25 -17.62 9.65
CA GLY A 186 -0.68 -18.71 8.77
C GLY A 186 -0.31 -18.53 7.29
N PHE A 187 0.01 -17.32 6.85
CA PHE A 187 0.60 -17.06 5.53
C PHE A 187 2.11 -17.27 5.59
N GLN A 188 2.77 -16.71 6.61
CA GLN A 188 4.22 -16.80 6.79
C GLN A 188 4.71 -18.26 6.86
N THR A 189 3.98 -19.14 7.56
CA THR A 189 4.36 -20.56 7.70
C THR A 189 4.31 -21.35 6.40
N LYS A 190 3.58 -20.86 5.39
CA LYS A 190 3.49 -21.47 4.06
C LYS A 190 4.63 -21.04 3.13
N LEU A 191 5.42 -20.04 3.52
CA LEU A 191 6.56 -19.58 2.72
C LEU A 191 7.73 -20.56 2.85
N ILE A 192 8.33 -20.90 1.71
CA ILE A 192 9.47 -21.81 1.63
C ILE A 192 10.69 -21.15 2.27
N GLY A 193 11.34 -21.87 3.19
CA GLY A 193 12.55 -21.42 3.87
C GLY A 193 12.30 -20.54 5.10
N ASN A 194 11.05 -20.40 5.56
CA ASN A 194 10.77 -19.67 6.78
C ASN A 194 11.25 -20.45 8.03
N PRO A 195 12.11 -19.89 8.90
CA PRO A 195 12.61 -20.57 10.10
C PRO A 195 11.52 -20.99 11.08
N ILE A 196 10.36 -20.32 11.12
CA ILE A 196 9.26 -20.67 12.03
C ILE A 196 8.39 -21.81 11.52
N SER A 197 8.54 -22.22 10.25
CA SER A 197 7.70 -23.29 9.68
C SER A 197 8.05 -24.68 10.16
N GLN A 198 9.30 -24.91 10.58
CA GLN A 198 9.80 -26.22 10.98
C GLN A 198 10.11 -26.22 12.48
N GLN A 199 9.21 -26.79 13.27
CA GLN A 199 9.31 -26.87 14.74
C GLN A 199 8.64 -28.15 15.23
N PRO A 200 8.96 -28.66 16.44
CA PRO A 200 8.22 -29.78 17.01
C PRO A 200 6.77 -29.42 17.30
N TYR A 201 5.87 -30.40 17.14
CA TYR A 201 4.42 -30.17 17.12
C TYR A 201 3.82 -29.90 18.51
N ASP A 202 4.10 -30.77 19.49
CA ASP A 202 3.56 -30.66 20.85
C ASP A 202 4.56 -29.99 21.78
N VAL A 203 4.16 -28.92 22.48
CA VAL A 203 4.97 -28.37 23.57
C VAL A 203 4.87 -29.32 24.77
N GLU A 204 6.02 -29.82 25.23
CA GLU A 204 6.12 -30.78 26.31
C GLU A 204 6.98 -30.23 27.46
N THR A 205 6.94 -30.89 28.61
CA THR A 205 7.91 -30.64 29.69
C THR A 205 9.34 -30.83 29.20
N GLY A 206 10.19 -29.84 29.44
CA GLY A 206 11.58 -29.81 28.97
C GLY A 206 11.77 -29.06 27.65
N SER A 207 10.69 -28.66 26.98
CA SER A 207 10.76 -27.79 25.80
C SER A 207 11.19 -26.37 26.16
N SER A 208 12.09 -25.78 25.37
CA SER A 208 12.41 -24.36 25.41
C SER A 208 11.52 -23.59 24.44
N ILE A 209 10.72 -22.65 24.94
CA ILE A 209 9.77 -21.87 24.15
C ILE A 209 10.08 -20.37 24.18
N ARG A 210 9.67 -19.67 23.12
CA ARG A 210 9.59 -18.21 23.07
C ARG A 210 8.13 -17.80 22.99
N LEU A 211 7.67 -17.03 23.96
CA LEU A 211 6.30 -16.52 24.02
C LEU A 211 6.23 -15.13 23.42
N GLN A 212 5.35 -14.93 22.44
CA GLN A 212 5.07 -13.65 21.80
C GLN A 212 3.72 -13.11 22.30
N SER A 213 3.69 -11.84 22.68
CA SER A 213 2.45 -11.15 23.03
C SER A 213 1.64 -10.79 21.79
N HIS A 214 0.31 -10.84 21.88
CA HIS A 214 -0.59 -10.34 20.83
C HIS A 214 -0.73 -8.82 20.84
N VAL A 215 -0.19 -8.13 21.85
CA VAL A 215 -0.12 -6.66 21.88
C VAL A 215 0.94 -6.17 20.90
N SER A 216 0.51 -5.36 19.93
CA SER A 216 1.42 -4.77 18.95
C SER A 216 2.52 -3.96 19.64
N GLY A 217 3.78 -4.25 19.29
CA GLY A 217 4.95 -3.57 19.85
C GLY A 217 5.44 -4.08 21.22
N ALA A 218 4.72 -5.01 21.87
CA ALA A 218 5.16 -5.60 23.14
C ALA A 218 6.24 -6.67 22.97
N GLY A 219 6.25 -7.40 21.84
CA GLY A 219 7.31 -8.35 21.51
C GLY A 219 7.23 -9.67 22.29
N TYR A 220 8.40 -10.18 22.70
CA TYR A 220 8.58 -11.47 23.35
C TYR A 220 8.75 -11.34 24.87
N LEU A 221 8.25 -12.32 25.61
CA LEU A 221 8.51 -12.42 27.06
C LEU A 221 10.01 -12.56 27.30
N HIS A 222 10.58 -11.60 28.01
CA HIS A 222 12.02 -11.42 28.16
C HIS A 222 12.40 -11.23 29.63
N SER A 223 13.59 -11.68 30.00
CA SER A 223 14.18 -11.36 31.29
C SER A 223 15.71 -11.26 31.18
N HIS A 224 16.32 -10.47 32.05
CA HIS A 224 17.77 -10.23 32.09
C HIS A 224 18.17 -9.92 33.53
N THR A 225 19.47 -9.85 33.82
CA THR A 225 20.00 -9.81 35.21
C THR A 225 19.67 -8.55 36.03
N HIS A 226 19.18 -7.48 35.40
CA HIS A 226 18.83 -6.23 36.08
C HIS A 226 17.54 -6.36 36.91
N GLN A 227 17.45 -5.55 37.96
CA GLN A 227 16.36 -5.55 38.93
C GLN A 227 15.48 -4.31 38.79
N TYR A 228 14.23 -4.38 39.26
CA TYR A 228 13.39 -3.18 39.36
C TYR A 228 13.98 -2.19 40.36
N PRO A 229 13.95 -0.88 40.09
CA PRO A 229 14.48 0.13 41.01
C PRO A 229 13.58 0.39 42.23
N ALA A 230 12.34 -0.08 42.19
CA ALA A 230 11.32 0.05 43.23
C ALA A 230 10.38 -1.17 43.16
N GLY A 231 9.40 -1.25 44.06
CA GLY A 231 8.52 -2.42 44.15
C GLY A 231 9.24 -3.57 44.83
N SER A 232 9.21 -4.77 44.23
CA SER A 232 9.85 -5.94 44.84
C SER A 232 11.38 -5.91 44.78
N MET A 233 11.95 -5.03 43.92
CA MET A 233 13.38 -4.99 43.58
C MET A 233 13.94 -6.33 43.07
N ARG A 234 13.07 -7.20 42.54
CA ARG A 234 13.47 -8.47 41.91
C ARG A 234 13.89 -8.27 40.47
N GLN A 235 14.36 -9.36 39.85
CA GLN A 235 14.77 -9.38 38.46
C GLN A 235 13.61 -8.98 37.53
N GLN A 236 13.90 -8.10 36.57
CA GLN A 236 12.90 -7.57 35.65
C GLN A 236 12.39 -8.63 34.67
N VAL A 237 11.08 -8.59 34.41
CA VAL A 237 10.44 -9.30 33.30
C VAL A 237 9.77 -8.27 32.40
N THR A 238 10.07 -8.33 31.11
CA THR A 238 9.71 -7.30 30.15
C THR A 238 9.25 -7.91 28.82
N GLY A 239 8.73 -7.06 27.93
CA GLY A 239 8.48 -7.41 26.54
C GLY A 239 9.56 -6.82 25.62
N TYR A 240 10.31 -7.68 24.93
CA TYR A 240 11.42 -7.27 24.06
C TYR A 240 11.10 -7.49 22.57
N GLY A 241 11.38 -6.50 21.74
CA GLY A 241 10.95 -6.48 20.33
C GLY A 241 11.76 -7.37 19.38
N TYR A 242 12.90 -7.90 19.81
CA TYR A 242 13.81 -8.68 18.96
C TYR A 242 14.03 -10.07 19.52
N ALA A 243 14.21 -11.04 18.64
CA ALA A 243 14.52 -12.41 19.04
C ALA A 243 15.94 -12.52 19.59
N ASP A 244 16.07 -12.95 20.84
CA ASP A 244 17.33 -13.27 21.49
C ASP A 244 17.25 -14.56 22.33
N GLY A 245 18.37 -14.94 22.98
CA GLY A 245 18.43 -16.09 23.88
C GLY A 245 17.75 -15.88 25.23
N ASN A 246 17.61 -14.63 25.67
CA ASN A 246 16.91 -14.22 26.89
C ASN A 246 15.37 -14.18 26.72
N ASN A 247 14.87 -14.59 25.55
CA ASN A 247 13.44 -14.81 25.35
C ASN A 247 13.05 -16.29 25.49
N LEU A 248 14.00 -17.18 25.81
CA LEU A 248 13.77 -18.62 25.89
C LEU A 248 13.45 -19.05 27.32
N TRP A 249 12.29 -19.68 27.48
CA TRP A 249 11.78 -20.20 28.73
C TRP A 249 11.57 -21.70 28.61
N ASN A 250 12.12 -22.48 29.55
CA ASN A 250 11.89 -23.91 29.65
C ASN A 250 10.55 -24.15 30.36
N VAL A 251 9.68 -24.92 29.72
CA VAL A 251 8.37 -25.28 30.28
C VAL A 251 8.51 -26.52 31.14
N GLN A 252 7.95 -26.48 32.35
CA GLN A 252 7.93 -27.61 33.26
C GLN A 252 6.51 -27.82 33.78
N ARG A 253 5.85 -28.92 33.41
CA ARG A 253 4.56 -29.31 33.99
C ARG A 253 4.73 -29.73 35.44
N ARG A 254 3.84 -29.27 36.31
CA ARG A 254 3.84 -29.54 37.76
C ARG A 254 2.46 -30.04 38.19
N LEU A 255 2.39 -30.75 39.31
CA LEU A 255 1.11 -31.09 39.94
C LEU A 255 0.43 -29.82 40.47
N ALA A 256 -0.87 -29.69 40.22
CA ALA A 256 -1.71 -28.80 41.00
C ALA A 256 -1.70 -29.33 42.44
N ALA A 257 -1.31 -28.50 43.42
CA ALA A 257 -1.19 -28.94 44.80
C ALA A 257 -2.56 -29.29 45.38
N GLU A 258 -3.00 -30.54 45.25
CA GLU A 258 -3.99 -31.13 46.15
C GLU A 258 -3.21 -31.64 47.37
N ASN A 259 -3.38 -30.96 48.50
CA ASN A 259 -2.88 -31.34 49.82
C ASN A 259 -1.35 -31.25 50.03
N VAL A 260 -0.78 -30.04 49.94
CA VAL A 260 0.46 -29.74 50.67
C VAL A 260 0.13 -28.79 51.80
N ASP A 261 0.12 -29.32 53.03
CA ASP A 261 -0.09 -28.55 54.25
C ASP A 261 0.76 -27.28 54.24
N GLY A 262 0.08 -26.15 54.45
CA GLY A 262 0.40 -24.83 53.94
C GLY A 262 1.62 -24.10 54.51
N THR A 263 2.78 -24.74 54.69
CA THR A 263 4.00 -24.02 55.09
C THR A 263 5.30 -24.47 54.42
N ARG A 264 5.34 -25.59 53.68
CA ARG A 264 6.51 -25.96 52.85
C ARG A 264 6.07 -26.74 51.61
N GLY A 265 5.81 -26.04 50.51
CA GLY A 265 5.65 -26.65 49.19
C GLY A 265 6.99 -27.18 48.68
N ALA A 266 7.30 -28.45 48.89
CA ALA A 266 8.37 -29.09 48.14
C ALA A 266 8.00 -29.01 46.65
N MET A 267 8.94 -28.55 45.80
CA MET A 267 8.73 -28.47 44.36
C MET A 267 8.45 -29.88 43.81
N SER A 268 7.19 -30.17 43.48
CA SER A 268 6.78 -31.46 42.88
C SER A 268 7.62 -31.74 41.63
N GLU A 269 8.08 -32.98 41.43
CA GLU A 269 8.85 -33.36 40.25
C GLU A 269 8.15 -32.98 38.93
N ALA A 270 8.94 -32.68 37.90
CA ALA A 270 8.39 -32.30 36.62
C ALA A 270 7.70 -33.51 35.95
N ILE A 271 6.46 -33.33 35.52
CA ILE A 271 5.68 -34.40 34.88
C ILE A 271 6.02 -34.43 33.39
N SER A 272 6.41 -35.59 32.88
CA SER A 272 6.65 -35.77 31.44
C SER A 272 5.34 -35.75 30.63
N GLY A 273 5.41 -35.29 29.38
CA GLY A 273 4.29 -35.29 28.44
C GLY A 273 3.89 -33.91 27.91
N PRO A 274 2.88 -33.86 27.03
CA PRO A 274 2.40 -32.62 26.43
C PRO A 274 1.75 -31.71 27.46
N ILE A 275 1.86 -30.41 27.20
CA ILE A 275 1.21 -29.35 27.97
C ILE A 275 -0.16 -29.09 27.33
N GLY A 276 -1.22 -29.24 28.12
CA GLY A 276 -2.61 -29.04 27.69
C GLY A 276 -3.33 -27.91 28.40
N HIS A 277 -4.58 -27.70 27.99
CA HIS A 277 -5.49 -26.78 28.67
C HIS A 277 -5.73 -27.22 30.13
N GLY A 278 -5.60 -26.29 31.06
CA GLY A 278 -5.76 -26.51 32.50
C GLY A 278 -4.50 -26.99 33.21
N ASP A 279 -3.43 -27.33 32.48
CA ASP A 279 -2.19 -27.78 33.09
C ASP A 279 -1.48 -26.65 33.85
N VAL A 280 -0.86 -27.04 34.97
CA VAL A 280 -0.03 -26.14 35.79
C VAL A 280 1.41 -26.26 35.35
N ILE A 281 2.02 -25.12 34.99
CA ILE A 281 3.40 -25.04 34.53
C ILE A 281 4.22 -24.06 35.36
N ALA A 282 5.53 -24.29 35.40
CA ALA A 282 6.54 -23.31 35.76
C ALA A 282 7.33 -22.93 34.49
N LEU A 283 7.62 -21.64 34.33
CA LEU A 283 8.45 -21.12 33.24
C LEU A 283 9.83 -20.77 33.80
N HIS A 284 10.84 -21.54 33.41
CA HIS A 284 12.22 -21.38 33.85
C HIS A 284 13.04 -20.62 32.81
N HIS A 285 13.59 -19.47 33.18
CA HIS A 285 14.47 -18.69 32.33
C HIS A 285 15.90 -19.25 32.41
N ASN A 286 16.37 -19.83 31.30
CA ASN A 286 17.62 -20.60 31.29
C ASN A 286 18.86 -19.72 31.54
N SER A 287 18.89 -18.50 30.99
CA SER A 287 20.07 -17.61 31.05
C SER A 287 20.39 -17.11 32.46
N THR A 288 19.36 -16.91 33.30
CA THR A 288 19.52 -16.35 34.66
C THR A 288 19.14 -17.33 35.76
N ASN A 289 18.76 -18.56 35.40
CA ASN A 289 18.31 -19.60 36.33
C ASN A 289 17.21 -19.12 37.29
N THR A 290 16.17 -18.51 36.73
CA THR A 290 15.06 -17.90 37.48
C THR A 290 13.70 -18.40 37.00
N TYR A 291 12.68 -18.40 37.86
CA TYR A 291 11.30 -18.70 37.48
C TYR A 291 10.48 -17.42 37.32
N LEU A 292 9.55 -17.44 36.36
CA LEU A 292 8.54 -16.39 36.20
C LEU A 292 7.63 -16.36 37.43
N TYR A 293 7.49 -15.19 38.04
CA TYR A 293 6.85 -15.02 39.34
C TYR A 293 5.78 -13.92 39.29
N ALA A 294 4.58 -14.24 39.78
CA ALA A 294 3.53 -13.25 40.00
C ALA A 294 3.66 -12.68 41.42
N ASP A 295 3.96 -11.40 41.54
CA ASP A 295 4.00 -10.74 42.85
C ASP A 295 2.55 -10.46 43.33
N THR A 296 2.27 -10.79 44.59
CA THR A 296 0.97 -10.54 45.21
C THR A 296 0.96 -9.33 46.13
N GLY A 297 2.12 -8.80 46.51
CA GLY A 297 2.30 -7.68 47.43
C GLY A 297 2.73 -6.37 46.76
N HIS A 298 3.21 -6.40 45.50
CA HIS A 298 3.67 -5.21 44.79
C HIS A 298 2.88 -4.94 43.50
N GLU A 299 2.67 -3.65 43.25
CA GLU A 299 2.06 -3.12 42.03
C GLU A 299 3.08 -3.05 40.89
N ALA A 300 2.61 -3.10 39.64
CA ALA A 300 3.48 -3.00 38.49
C ALA A 300 4.25 -1.66 38.44
N PRO A 301 5.44 -1.60 37.82
CA PRO A 301 6.31 -0.44 37.88
C PRO A 301 5.69 0.84 37.32
N VAL A 302 4.92 0.74 36.23
CA VAL A 302 4.25 1.85 35.55
C VAL A 302 2.74 1.78 35.81
N SER A 303 2.12 0.65 35.45
CA SER A 303 0.67 0.45 35.55
C SER A 303 0.22 0.01 36.94
N LYS A 304 0.14 0.95 37.89
CA LYS A 304 -0.13 0.65 39.32
C LYS A 304 -1.41 -0.14 39.62
N GLN A 305 -2.39 -0.11 38.73
CA GLN A 305 -3.61 -0.93 38.83
C GLN A 305 -3.39 -2.44 38.63
N PHE A 306 -2.23 -2.85 38.13
CA PHE A 306 -1.86 -4.24 37.90
C PHE A 306 -0.79 -4.68 38.90
N LYS A 307 -0.64 -6.00 39.06
CA LYS A 307 0.38 -6.58 39.92
C LYS A 307 1.70 -6.72 39.16
N GLU A 308 2.81 -6.59 39.89
CA GLU A 308 4.15 -6.76 39.36
C GLU A 308 4.38 -8.22 38.92
N VAL A 309 5.08 -8.41 37.79
CA VAL A 309 5.60 -9.70 37.35
C VAL A 309 7.11 -9.60 37.35
N SER A 310 7.78 -10.53 38.02
CA SER A 310 9.23 -10.53 38.18
C SER A 310 9.81 -11.93 38.00
N ALA A 311 11.14 -12.06 38.09
CA ALA A 311 11.82 -13.34 38.08
C ALA A 311 12.50 -13.60 39.43
N VAL A 312 12.29 -14.80 40.00
CA VAL A 312 12.91 -15.26 41.26
C VAL A 312 13.94 -16.34 40.98
N LYS A 313 15.08 -16.34 41.69
CA LYS A 313 16.09 -17.39 41.50
C LYS A 313 15.56 -18.75 41.92
N ALA A 314 15.89 -19.78 41.13
CA ALA A 314 15.38 -21.14 41.31
C ALA A 314 15.76 -21.79 42.66
N ASP A 315 16.86 -21.36 43.27
CA ASP A 315 17.38 -21.81 44.56
C ASP A 315 16.85 -21.02 45.77
N SER A 316 16.03 -19.99 45.54
CA SER A 316 15.48 -19.16 46.61
C SER A 316 14.32 -19.85 47.35
N ALA A 317 14.16 -19.52 48.63
CA ALA A 317 12.98 -19.95 49.41
C ALA A 317 11.65 -19.43 48.81
N GLU A 318 11.70 -18.34 48.03
CA GLU A 318 10.56 -17.81 47.31
C GLU A 318 10.16 -18.66 46.10
N ALA A 319 11.13 -19.35 45.45
CA ALA A 319 10.84 -20.30 44.38
C ALA A 319 10.13 -21.56 44.88
N ALA A 320 10.17 -21.85 46.19
CA ALA A 320 9.34 -22.90 46.79
C ALA A 320 7.87 -22.47 46.98
N ARG A 321 7.50 -21.22 46.63
CA ARG A 321 6.13 -20.72 46.75
C ARG A 321 5.34 -20.96 45.46
N LEU A 322 4.05 -21.21 45.62
CA LEU A 322 3.11 -21.48 44.53
C LEU A 322 2.89 -20.28 43.56
N ASN A 323 3.44 -19.10 43.86
CA ASN A 323 3.37 -17.90 43.02
C ASN A 323 4.14 -18.00 41.69
N MET A 324 5.04 -18.97 41.54
CA MET A 324 5.72 -19.27 40.27
C MET A 324 4.89 -20.15 39.32
N LEU A 325 3.76 -20.68 39.80
CA LEU A 325 2.94 -21.62 39.04
C LEU A 325 1.87 -20.89 38.24
N TRP A 326 1.74 -21.28 36.99
CA TRP A 326 0.82 -20.70 36.01
C TRP A 326 -0.07 -21.79 35.42
N VAL A 327 -1.38 -21.57 35.42
CA VAL A 327 -2.35 -22.41 34.73
C VAL A 327 -2.41 -21.99 33.27
N VAL A 328 -2.22 -22.94 32.37
CA VAL A 328 -2.34 -22.74 30.92
C VAL A 328 -3.81 -22.77 30.53
N GLU A 329 -4.28 -21.70 29.91
CA GLU A 329 -5.63 -21.62 29.38
C GLU A 329 -5.55 -21.38 27.87
N ILE A 330 -5.81 -22.42 27.08
CA ILE A 330 -5.91 -22.32 25.62
C ILE A 330 -7.14 -21.49 25.24
N VAL A 331 -6.98 -20.54 24.31
CA VAL A 331 -8.04 -19.63 23.86
C VAL A 331 -8.09 -19.62 22.33
N ASN A 332 -9.21 -20.08 21.76
CA ASN A 332 -9.49 -20.04 20.32
C ASN A 332 -8.32 -20.56 19.43
N PRO A 333 -7.88 -21.82 19.60
CA PRO A 333 -6.83 -22.38 18.76
C PRO A 333 -7.27 -22.49 17.29
N GLU A 334 -6.29 -22.60 16.39
CA GLU A 334 -6.54 -22.95 14.99
C GLU A 334 -7.26 -24.30 14.92
N LYS A 335 -8.28 -24.43 14.06
CA LYS A 335 -9.16 -25.61 14.01
C LYS A 335 -8.43 -26.97 13.86
N ARG A 336 -7.24 -26.97 13.25
CA ARG A 336 -6.43 -28.19 13.05
C ARG A 336 -5.50 -28.51 14.22
N MET A 337 -5.45 -27.64 15.21
CA MET A 337 -4.63 -27.66 16.43
C MET A 337 -5.52 -27.55 17.69
N ASP A 338 -6.81 -27.85 17.55
CA ASP A 338 -7.80 -27.82 18.63
C ASP A 338 -8.00 -29.22 19.19
N ASP A 339 -6.92 -29.79 19.74
CA ASP A 339 -6.89 -31.11 20.39
C ASP A 339 -6.70 -31.01 21.92
N GLY A 340 -6.69 -29.78 22.45
CA GLY A 340 -6.48 -29.49 23.87
C GLY A 340 -5.02 -29.35 24.29
N HIS A 341 -4.06 -29.48 23.37
CA HIS A 341 -2.63 -29.29 23.63
C HIS A 341 -2.09 -27.94 23.13
N VAL A 342 -0.95 -27.55 23.69
CA VAL A 342 -0.23 -26.34 23.28
C VAL A 342 0.69 -26.67 22.10
N HIS A 343 0.43 -26.00 20.97
CA HIS A 343 1.26 -26.06 19.77
C HIS A 343 1.88 -24.71 19.46
N PRO A 344 3.06 -24.68 18.81
CA PRO A 344 3.63 -23.44 18.31
C PRO A 344 2.71 -22.79 17.26
N LEU A 345 2.63 -21.46 17.31
CA LEU A 345 1.92 -20.56 16.40
C LEU A 345 0.38 -20.62 16.48
N GLY A 346 -0.21 -21.80 16.35
CA GLY A 346 -1.66 -21.94 16.18
C GLY A 346 -2.47 -22.06 17.47
N THR A 347 -1.82 -22.10 18.64
CA THR A 347 -2.49 -22.17 19.94
C THR A 347 -2.23 -20.89 20.76
N PRO A 348 -3.11 -19.88 20.69
CA PRO A 348 -3.09 -18.78 21.63
C PRO A 348 -3.42 -19.28 23.04
N LEU A 349 -2.71 -18.76 24.03
CA LEU A 349 -2.84 -19.15 25.42
C LEU A 349 -2.85 -17.94 26.34
N ARG A 350 -3.49 -18.10 27.50
CA ARG A 350 -3.36 -17.23 28.66
C ARG A 350 -2.65 -18.00 29.77
N LEU A 351 -1.91 -17.26 30.58
CA LEU A 351 -1.23 -17.80 31.75
C LEU A 351 -1.84 -17.16 32.99
N ARG A 352 -2.59 -17.94 33.76
CA ARG A 352 -3.21 -17.49 35.01
C ARG A 352 -2.35 -17.92 36.19
N SER A 353 -1.90 -16.99 37.01
CA SER A 353 -1.17 -17.30 38.24
C SER A 353 -2.07 -18.11 39.18
N LEU A 354 -1.55 -19.23 39.69
CA LEU A 354 -2.30 -20.14 40.56
C LEU A 354 -2.66 -19.47 41.90
N MET A 355 -1.69 -18.84 42.57
CA MET A 355 -1.90 -18.12 43.83
C MET A 355 -2.32 -16.67 43.64
N GLY A 356 -1.71 -15.96 42.69
CA GLY A 356 -1.97 -14.54 42.49
C GLY A 356 -3.36 -14.25 41.94
N ASN A 357 -4.03 -15.29 41.41
CA ASN A 357 -5.35 -15.28 40.79
C ASN A 357 -5.52 -14.17 39.74
N CYS A 358 -4.42 -13.88 39.04
CA CYS A 358 -4.28 -12.83 38.05
C CYS A 358 -3.77 -13.43 36.73
N VAL A 359 -4.00 -12.75 35.62
CA VAL A 359 -3.62 -13.21 34.27
C VAL A 359 -2.43 -12.40 33.75
N LEU A 360 -1.40 -13.10 33.26
CA LEU A 360 -0.21 -12.49 32.65
C LEU A 360 -0.60 -11.67 31.42
N MET A 361 -0.12 -10.43 31.34
CA MET A 361 -0.44 -9.53 30.24
C MET A 361 0.70 -8.58 29.90
N ALA A 362 0.67 -8.04 28.68
CA ALA A 362 1.41 -6.84 28.34
C ALA A 362 0.49 -5.62 28.55
N SER A 363 0.93 -4.62 29.32
CA SER A 363 0.08 -3.46 29.65
C SER A 363 -0.20 -2.57 28.44
N GLY A 364 0.75 -2.52 27.50
CA GLY A 364 0.79 -1.59 26.37
C GLY A 364 1.71 -0.40 26.64
N ASP A 365 2.09 -0.19 27.90
CA ASP A 365 3.03 0.84 28.31
C ASP A 365 4.48 0.34 28.22
N ARG A 366 5.41 1.30 28.25
CA ARG A 366 6.85 1.04 28.22
C ARG A 366 7.49 1.44 29.54
N LEU A 367 8.46 0.65 29.97
CA LEU A 367 9.32 0.97 31.10
C LEU A 367 10.21 2.18 30.75
N ASP A 368 10.73 2.83 31.79
CA ASP A 368 11.62 3.98 31.59
C ASP A 368 12.87 3.60 30.79
N LYS A 369 13.40 4.54 29.99
CA LYS A 369 14.58 4.28 29.16
C LYS A 369 15.86 4.06 29.97
N ASN A 370 15.96 4.62 31.17
CA ASN A 370 17.19 4.59 31.96
C ASN A 370 17.37 3.27 32.71
N TRP A 371 16.28 2.70 33.26
CA TRP A 371 16.36 1.46 34.05
C TRP A 371 15.68 0.25 33.41
N GLY A 372 14.81 0.44 32.42
CA GLY A 372 14.07 -0.62 31.71
C GLY A 372 14.22 -0.58 30.19
N TRP A 373 15.19 0.19 29.67
CA TRP A 373 15.56 0.32 28.25
C TRP A 373 14.40 0.62 27.28
N GLY A 374 13.30 1.20 27.77
CA GLY A 374 12.12 1.44 26.94
C GLY A 374 11.41 0.16 26.49
N GLN A 375 11.67 -0.98 27.14
CA GLN A 375 11.02 -2.26 26.86
C GLN A 375 9.55 -2.22 27.31
N ALA A 376 8.71 -3.11 26.79
CA ALA A 376 7.31 -3.15 27.16
C ALA A 376 7.13 -3.68 28.59
N GLU A 377 6.18 -3.11 29.33
CA GLU A 377 5.84 -3.56 30.68
C GLU A 377 4.98 -4.84 30.61
N ILE A 378 5.42 -5.87 31.34
CA ILE A 378 4.66 -7.10 31.59
C ILE A 378 4.13 -7.05 33.01
N ALA A 379 2.84 -7.33 33.17
CA ALA A 379 2.12 -7.22 34.43
C ALA A 379 1.12 -8.37 34.59
N CYS A 380 0.46 -8.44 35.75
CA CYS A 380 -0.57 -9.43 36.04
C CYS A 380 -1.89 -8.74 36.45
N SER A 381 -2.94 -8.92 35.67
CA SER A 381 -4.25 -8.31 35.96
C SER A 381 -5.12 -9.22 36.81
N SER A 382 -5.64 -8.69 37.91
CA SER A 382 -6.59 -9.39 38.78
C SER A 382 -8.06 -9.12 38.40
N SER A 383 -8.30 -8.39 37.30
CA SER A 383 -9.67 -8.07 36.86
C SER A 383 -10.46 -9.36 36.56
N PRO A 384 -11.71 -9.48 37.03
CA PRO A 384 -12.58 -10.62 36.68
C PRO A 384 -12.72 -10.78 35.17
N ASP A 385 -12.77 -9.67 34.44
CA ASP A 385 -12.90 -9.66 32.99
C ASP A 385 -11.65 -10.19 32.30
N ALA A 386 -10.47 -10.13 32.92
CA ALA A 386 -9.24 -10.68 32.34
C ALA A 386 -9.33 -12.19 32.09
N ARG A 387 -10.20 -12.90 32.84
CA ARG A 387 -10.41 -14.35 32.72
C ARG A 387 -11.42 -14.75 31.65
N THR A 388 -12.24 -13.81 31.18
CA THR A 388 -13.26 -14.06 30.14
C THR A 388 -12.97 -13.29 28.86
N GLN A 389 -12.11 -12.28 28.90
CA GLN A 389 -11.71 -11.49 27.75
C GLN A 389 -10.82 -12.29 26.80
N THR A 390 -11.18 -12.21 25.52
CA THR A 390 -10.42 -12.68 24.36
C THR A 390 -9.58 -11.56 23.73
N GLY A 391 -9.41 -10.44 24.45
CA GLY A 391 -8.63 -9.29 23.98
C GLY A 391 -7.13 -9.60 23.90
N SER A 392 -6.44 -8.97 22.96
CA SER A 392 -5.01 -9.21 22.68
C SER A 392 -4.06 -8.95 23.86
N LYS A 393 -4.48 -8.20 24.88
CA LYS A 393 -3.66 -7.85 26.05
C LYS A 393 -3.20 -9.07 26.87
N TYR A 394 -4.04 -10.11 26.95
CA TYR A 394 -3.80 -11.28 27.79
C TYR A 394 -3.29 -12.50 27.00
N LEU A 395 -3.27 -12.40 25.67
CA LEU A 395 -2.97 -13.52 24.79
C LEU A 395 -1.50 -13.58 24.44
N TRP A 396 -0.97 -14.79 24.54
CA TRP A 396 0.38 -15.17 24.18
C TRP A 396 0.33 -16.32 23.19
N THR A 397 1.36 -16.43 22.36
CA THR A 397 1.54 -17.56 21.45
C THR A 397 2.99 -18.03 21.51
N VAL A 398 3.19 -19.34 21.46
CA VAL A 398 4.52 -19.92 21.32
C VAL A 398 5.00 -19.66 19.89
N GLU A 399 5.89 -18.67 19.71
CA GLU A 399 6.46 -18.33 18.40
C GLU A 399 7.55 -19.32 17.99
N ARG A 400 8.44 -19.63 18.94
CA ARG A 400 9.53 -20.58 18.77
C ARG A 400 9.43 -21.69 19.80
N HIS A 401 9.62 -22.92 19.35
CA HIS A 401 9.65 -24.13 20.13
C HIS A 401 10.90 -24.94 19.76
N ILE A 402 11.72 -25.25 20.77
CA ILE A 402 12.95 -26.02 20.64
C ILE A 402 12.88 -27.19 21.62
N ASN A 403 12.89 -28.40 21.08
CA ASN A 403 13.05 -29.63 21.85
C ASN A 403 13.86 -30.63 21.03
N LYS A 404 15.05 -31.01 21.52
CA LYS A 404 15.95 -31.92 20.80
C LYS A 404 15.45 -33.36 20.77
N ALA A 405 14.55 -33.73 21.68
CA ALA A 405 14.00 -35.08 21.77
C ALA A 405 12.89 -35.32 20.73
N GLN A 406 12.27 -34.25 20.22
CA GLN A 406 11.15 -34.32 19.28
C GLN A 406 11.58 -34.01 17.85
N LYS A 407 10.89 -34.63 16.88
CA LYS A 407 11.08 -34.32 15.46
C LYS A 407 10.34 -33.05 15.08
N SER A 408 10.96 -32.21 14.26
CA SER A 408 10.29 -31.04 13.69
C SER A 408 9.32 -31.43 12.58
N VAL A 409 8.17 -30.77 12.56
CA VAL A 409 7.13 -30.92 11.52
C VAL A 409 6.91 -29.58 10.81
N ASN A 410 6.31 -29.65 9.61
CA ASN A 410 5.92 -28.45 8.90
C ASN A 410 4.60 -27.89 9.45
N LEU A 411 4.66 -26.83 10.25
CA LEU A 411 3.48 -26.19 10.83
C LEU A 411 2.54 -25.57 9.79
N GLY A 412 3.02 -25.29 8.58
CA GLY A 412 2.21 -24.77 7.48
C GLY A 412 1.06 -25.69 7.05
N GLN A 413 1.12 -27.00 7.38
CA GLN A 413 0.02 -27.94 7.09
C GLN A 413 -1.14 -27.84 8.09
N TYR A 414 -0.88 -27.30 9.29
CA TYR A 414 -1.88 -27.13 10.35
C TYR A 414 -2.41 -25.69 10.40
N MET A 415 -1.58 -24.72 10.01
CA MET A 415 -1.97 -23.31 9.99
C MET A 415 -2.86 -22.97 8.79
N SER A 416 -4.01 -22.34 9.07
CA SER A 416 -4.88 -21.83 8.03
C SER A 416 -4.60 -20.36 7.74
N SER A 417 -4.73 -19.95 6.48
CA SER A 417 -4.93 -18.55 6.15
C SER A 417 -5.84 -18.44 4.95
N SER A 418 -6.76 -17.49 5.01
CA SER A 418 -7.69 -17.23 3.91
C SER A 418 -7.09 -16.15 3.01
N PHE A 419 -7.22 -16.36 1.70
CA PHE A 419 -6.74 -15.37 0.73
C PHE A 419 -7.30 -13.98 0.99
N LEU A 420 -8.58 -13.86 1.37
CA LEU A 420 -9.22 -12.59 1.69
C LEU A 420 -8.59 -11.89 2.90
N ARG A 421 -8.23 -12.65 3.94
CA ARG A 421 -7.53 -12.10 5.12
C ARG A 421 -6.13 -11.64 4.73
N ASP A 422 -5.38 -12.45 4.01
CA ASP A 422 -4.02 -12.12 3.57
C ASP A 422 -4.01 -10.89 2.64
N PHE A 423 -4.96 -10.85 1.71
CA PHE A 423 -5.20 -9.72 0.81
C PHE A 423 -5.53 -8.45 1.59
N ALA A 424 -6.46 -8.50 2.53
CA ALA A 424 -6.86 -7.34 3.33
C ALA A 424 -5.71 -6.83 4.22
N VAL A 425 -4.97 -7.74 4.86
CA VAL A 425 -3.83 -7.40 5.71
C VAL A 425 -2.72 -6.76 4.88
N LEU A 426 -2.38 -7.33 3.72
CA LEU A 426 -1.36 -6.74 2.85
C LEU A 426 -1.79 -5.36 2.33
N ASN A 427 -3.03 -5.20 1.87
CA ASN A 427 -3.52 -3.88 1.41
C ASN A 427 -3.53 -2.84 2.53
N ARG A 428 -3.88 -3.24 3.76
CA ARG A 428 -3.75 -2.37 4.94
C ARG A 428 -2.29 -1.98 5.17
N GLN A 429 -1.36 -2.93 5.07
CA GLN A 429 0.06 -2.63 5.23
C GLN A 429 0.58 -1.70 4.12
N MET A 430 0.16 -1.92 2.87
CA MET A 430 0.46 -1.01 1.76
C MET A 430 -0.02 0.42 2.05
N TRP A 431 -1.22 0.56 2.62
CA TRP A 431 -1.79 1.86 3.01
C TRP A 431 -0.96 2.53 4.11
N LEU A 432 -0.63 1.79 5.17
CA LEU A 432 0.18 2.29 6.27
C LEU A 432 1.58 2.70 5.80
N THR A 433 2.24 1.89 4.99
CA THR A 433 3.56 2.20 4.43
C THR A 433 3.51 3.43 3.51
N ASN A 434 2.48 3.56 2.67
CA ASN A 434 2.34 4.71 1.78
C ASN A 434 2.11 6.03 2.56
N ASN A 435 1.33 5.97 3.65
CA ASN A 435 1.12 7.13 4.52
C ASN A 435 2.33 7.46 5.41
N ALA A 436 3.26 6.52 5.59
CA ALA A 436 4.49 6.75 6.34
C ALA A 436 5.59 7.45 5.51
N LEU A 437 5.41 7.61 4.20
CA LEU A 437 6.32 8.35 3.30
C LEU A 437 6.08 9.87 3.41
N ILE A 438 6.17 10.38 4.63
CA ILE A 438 6.00 11.81 4.95
C ILE A 438 7.26 12.55 4.47
N PRO A 439 7.13 13.67 3.74
CA PRO A 439 8.28 14.47 3.33
C PRO A 439 9.00 15.01 4.56
N ASP A 440 10.32 14.91 4.54
CA ASP A 440 11.19 15.49 5.57
C ASP A 440 11.51 16.93 5.16
N HIS A 441 10.80 17.90 5.72
CA HIS A 441 10.98 19.31 5.38
C HIS A 441 12.36 19.87 5.79
N ASP A 442 13.06 19.20 6.70
CA ASP A 442 14.40 19.58 7.13
C ASP A 442 15.48 19.02 6.19
N LYS A 443 15.10 18.16 5.24
CA LYS A 443 15.99 17.55 4.25
C LYS A 443 15.60 17.96 2.84
N HIS A 444 16.43 18.81 2.20
CA HIS A 444 16.24 19.13 0.79
C HIS A 444 16.49 17.89 -0.08
N ASN A 445 15.46 17.46 -0.82
CA ASN A 445 15.56 16.41 -1.81
C ASN A 445 15.29 16.98 -3.21
N VAL A 446 16.36 17.10 -3.99
CA VAL A 446 16.38 17.67 -5.36
C VAL A 446 15.34 17.06 -6.29
N LEU A 447 14.93 15.81 -6.03
CA LEU A 447 14.00 15.08 -6.88
C LEU A 447 12.53 15.38 -6.55
N GLU A 448 12.24 15.83 -5.33
CA GLU A 448 10.88 16.08 -4.87
C GLU A 448 10.32 17.36 -5.48
N SER A 449 9.02 17.35 -5.79
CA SER A 449 8.35 18.53 -6.36
C SER A 449 6.91 18.64 -5.88
N ASP A 450 6.49 19.89 -5.68
CA ASP A 450 5.15 20.23 -5.21
C ASP A 450 4.11 20.21 -6.35
N PRO A 451 2.86 19.75 -6.10
CA PRO A 451 1.79 19.76 -7.09
C PRO A 451 1.59 21.09 -7.82
N LEU A 452 1.75 22.24 -7.16
CA LEU A 452 1.63 23.57 -7.78
C LEU A 452 2.67 23.81 -8.87
N SER A 453 3.84 23.18 -8.74
CA SER A 453 4.96 23.36 -9.66
C SER A 453 4.79 22.58 -10.98
N TRP A 454 3.98 21.51 -10.96
CA TRP A 454 3.93 20.57 -12.07
C TRP A 454 3.40 21.17 -13.37
N PRO A 455 2.25 21.89 -13.43
CA PRO A 455 1.72 22.41 -14.70
C PRO A 455 2.63 23.43 -15.39
N PHE A 456 3.59 24.00 -14.66
CA PHE A 456 4.55 24.96 -15.19
C PHE A 456 5.94 24.37 -15.41
N MET A 457 6.13 23.10 -15.03
CA MET A 457 7.39 22.37 -15.18
C MET A 457 8.55 23.13 -14.51
N ILE A 458 8.35 23.61 -13.28
CA ILE A 458 9.37 24.43 -12.58
C ILE A 458 10.59 23.56 -12.22
N TYR A 459 10.35 22.32 -11.79
CA TYR A 459 11.40 21.40 -11.31
C TYR A 459 11.39 20.08 -12.11
N PRO A 460 12.04 20.03 -13.29
CA PRO A 460 12.24 18.79 -14.02
C PRO A 460 13.24 17.88 -13.29
N MET A 461 13.07 16.57 -13.45
CA MET A 461 13.78 15.57 -12.64
C MET A 461 14.92 14.91 -13.41
N ARG A 462 16.11 14.87 -12.81
CA ARG A 462 17.26 14.10 -13.35
C ARG A 462 17.03 12.61 -13.10
N MET A 463 17.01 11.79 -14.16
CA MET A 463 16.68 10.36 -14.05
C MET A 463 17.85 9.49 -13.60
N VAL A 464 19.07 10.02 -13.72
CA VAL A 464 20.34 9.30 -13.58
C VAL A 464 21.41 10.26 -13.05
N GLY A 465 22.61 9.74 -12.80
CA GLY A 465 23.77 10.56 -12.42
C GLY A 465 24.05 11.68 -13.44
N TRP A 466 24.53 12.82 -12.95
CA TRP A 466 24.69 14.05 -13.74
C TRP A 466 26.15 14.45 -13.97
N ASP A 467 27.10 13.53 -13.71
CA ASP A 467 28.52 13.76 -13.99
C ASP A 467 28.85 13.70 -15.49
N ASP A 468 30.03 14.20 -15.88
CA ASP A 468 30.43 14.28 -17.28
C ASP A 468 30.57 12.92 -17.97
N ALA A 469 30.86 11.85 -17.24
CA ALA A 469 31.00 10.50 -17.77
C ALA A 469 29.67 9.72 -17.85
N SER A 470 28.65 10.13 -17.10
CA SER A 470 27.32 9.52 -17.14
C SER A 470 26.50 9.95 -18.36
N ILE A 471 25.69 9.04 -18.89
CA ILE A 471 24.69 9.39 -19.90
C ILE A 471 23.57 10.18 -19.20
N LYS A 472 23.25 11.39 -19.68
CA LYS A 472 22.24 12.27 -19.08
C LYS A 472 20.86 12.02 -19.68
N TYR A 473 19.88 11.85 -18.79
CA TYR A 473 18.44 11.74 -19.11
C TYR A 473 17.65 12.68 -18.20
N LEU A 474 16.94 13.64 -18.79
CA LEU A 474 16.11 14.60 -18.05
C LEU A 474 14.64 14.29 -18.27
N GLU A 475 13.88 14.08 -17.19
CA GLU A 475 12.42 14.10 -17.25
C GLU A 475 11.96 15.55 -17.34
N ILE A 476 11.98 16.06 -18.56
CA ILE A 476 11.45 17.37 -18.95
C ILE A 476 10.45 17.15 -20.08
N GLY A 477 9.26 17.74 -19.95
CA GLY A 477 8.23 17.72 -20.98
C GLY A 477 8.51 18.69 -22.11
N ASN A 478 7.67 18.66 -23.15
CA ASN A 478 7.72 19.65 -24.22
C ASN A 478 7.05 20.95 -23.72
N PRO A 479 7.78 22.07 -23.51
CA PRO A 479 7.21 23.28 -22.88
C PRO A 479 5.97 23.82 -23.60
N LEU A 480 5.91 23.71 -24.93
CA LEU A 480 4.75 24.15 -25.72
C LEU A 480 3.49 23.36 -25.36
N LEU A 481 3.62 22.02 -25.30
CA LEU A 481 2.51 21.13 -24.99
C LEU A 481 2.12 21.21 -23.51
N TRP A 482 3.13 21.29 -22.65
CA TRP A 482 2.97 21.34 -21.22
C TRP A 482 2.26 22.62 -20.78
N TRP A 483 2.80 23.79 -21.14
CA TRP A 483 2.17 25.07 -20.79
C TRP A 483 0.87 25.30 -21.55
N GLY A 484 0.79 24.89 -22.83
CA GLY A 484 -0.45 24.99 -23.60
C GLY A 484 -1.60 24.19 -22.98
N SER A 485 -1.32 22.97 -22.52
CA SER A 485 -2.31 22.14 -21.84
C SER A 485 -2.67 22.66 -20.45
N ALA A 486 -1.70 23.17 -19.69
CA ALA A 486 -1.95 23.82 -18.41
C ALA A 486 -2.87 25.04 -18.57
N VAL A 487 -2.57 25.94 -19.52
CA VAL A 487 -3.42 27.10 -19.82
C VAL A 487 -4.83 26.67 -20.22
N ALA A 488 -4.96 25.69 -21.12
CA ALA A 488 -6.27 25.18 -21.52
C ALA A 488 -7.09 24.65 -20.33
N CYS A 489 -6.46 23.88 -19.43
CA CYS A 489 -7.14 23.29 -18.26
C CYS A 489 -7.49 24.33 -17.19
N LEU A 490 -6.59 25.27 -16.90
CA LEU A 490 -6.78 26.31 -15.88
C LEU A 490 -7.81 27.37 -16.31
N LEU A 491 -7.90 27.70 -17.59
CA LEU A 491 -8.90 28.64 -18.11
C LEU A 491 -10.30 28.03 -18.27
N PHE A 492 -10.42 26.70 -18.32
CA PHE A 492 -11.70 26.06 -18.58
C PHE A 492 -12.78 26.35 -17.53
N PRO A 493 -12.53 26.35 -16.20
CA PRO A 493 -13.53 26.77 -15.22
C PRO A 493 -14.06 28.19 -15.46
N VAL A 494 -13.19 29.12 -15.86
CA VAL A 494 -13.58 30.49 -16.21
C VAL A 494 -14.44 30.50 -17.47
N GLN A 495 -14.07 29.68 -18.46
CA GLN A 495 -14.84 29.49 -19.69
C GLN A 495 -16.25 28.92 -19.41
N VAL A 496 -16.36 27.92 -18.53
CA VAL A 496 -17.64 27.36 -18.08
C VAL A 496 -18.47 28.40 -17.34
N LEU A 497 -17.86 29.16 -16.43
CA LEU A 497 -18.55 30.25 -15.73
C LEU A 497 -19.09 31.30 -16.71
N TYR A 498 -18.28 31.71 -17.69
CA TYR A 498 -18.72 32.60 -18.75
C TYR A 498 -19.95 32.07 -19.48
N TRP A 499 -19.97 30.80 -19.89
CA TRP A 499 -21.14 30.21 -20.54
C TRP A 499 -22.35 30.10 -19.61
N LEU A 500 -22.16 29.78 -18.33
CA LEU A 500 -23.25 29.76 -17.35
C LEU A 500 -23.89 31.15 -17.19
N VAL A 501 -23.07 32.21 -17.15
CA VAL A 501 -23.56 33.60 -17.12
C VAL A 501 -24.30 33.93 -18.40
N CYS A 502 -23.74 33.58 -19.56
CA CYS A 502 -24.39 33.82 -20.85
C CYS A 502 -25.71 33.05 -20.98
N TRP A 503 -25.78 31.84 -20.45
CA TRP A 503 -26.99 31.02 -20.39
C TRP A 503 -28.07 31.70 -19.56
N ARG A 504 -27.71 32.14 -18.34
CA ARG A 504 -28.61 32.89 -17.43
C ARG A 504 -29.11 34.19 -18.07
N ARG A 505 -28.25 34.87 -18.84
CA ARG A 505 -28.57 36.13 -19.54
C ARG A 505 -29.25 35.94 -20.89
N ARG A 506 -29.50 34.69 -21.32
CA ARG A 506 -30.11 34.35 -22.63
C ARG A 506 -29.34 34.91 -23.84
N CYS A 507 -28.02 35.07 -23.72
CA CYS A 507 -27.15 35.55 -24.81
C CYS A 507 -26.32 34.41 -25.44
N LEU A 508 -26.64 33.16 -25.12
CA LEU A 508 -26.05 31.99 -25.77
C LEU A 508 -26.74 31.68 -27.10
N ALA A 509 -25.99 31.79 -28.20
CA ALA A 509 -26.45 31.42 -29.54
C ALA A 509 -25.90 30.05 -29.99
N TRP A 510 -26.05 29.01 -29.16
CA TRP A 510 -25.67 27.64 -29.53
C TRP A 510 -26.76 26.97 -30.38
N ARG A 511 -26.36 26.18 -31.38
CA ARG A 511 -27.29 25.26 -32.04
C ARG A 511 -27.72 24.17 -31.06
N ALA A 512 -28.95 23.68 -31.21
CA ALA A 512 -29.46 22.56 -30.41
C ALA A 512 -28.48 21.37 -30.49
N ASN A 513 -28.11 20.81 -29.33
CA ASN A 513 -27.16 19.69 -29.13
C ASN A 513 -25.66 19.97 -29.34
N GLU A 514 -25.25 21.12 -29.86
CA GLU A 514 -23.83 21.45 -30.06
C GLU A 514 -23.11 21.65 -28.73
N PHE A 515 -23.65 22.55 -27.89
CA PHE A 515 -23.12 22.80 -26.54
C PHE A 515 -23.03 21.53 -25.71
N ARG A 516 -24.07 20.69 -25.79
CA ARG A 516 -24.13 19.43 -25.06
C ARG A 516 -23.06 18.44 -25.52
N SER A 517 -22.86 18.32 -26.84
CA SER A 517 -21.81 17.45 -27.39
C SER A 517 -20.41 17.93 -27.02
N TYR A 518 -20.22 19.25 -26.95
CA TYR A 518 -18.99 19.88 -26.49
C TYR A 518 -18.74 19.62 -25.00
N ILE A 519 -19.70 19.94 -24.13
CA ILE A 519 -19.51 19.87 -22.68
C ILE A 519 -19.31 18.44 -22.19
N GLU A 520 -19.97 17.46 -22.81
CA GLU A 520 -19.79 16.05 -22.45
C GLU A 520 -18.37 15.54 -22.76
N GLY A 521 -17.82 15.90 -23.93
CA GLY A 521 -16.44 15.54 -24.28
C GLY A 521 -15.42 16.30 -23.45
N ALA A 522 -15.66 17.59 -23.21
CA ALA A 522 -14.85 18.42 -22.33
C ALA A 522 -14.84 17.89 -20.90
N ALA A 523 -15.99 17.47 -20.36
CA ALA A 523 -16.12 16.93 -19.01
C ALA A 523 -15.34 15.62 -18.83
N ILE A 524 -15.32 14.73 -19.83
CA ILE A 524 -14.51 13.50 -19.77
C ILE A 524 -13.01 13.82 -19.71
N LEU A 525 -12.54 14.71 -20.59
CA LEU A 525 -11.11 15.03 -20.70
C LEU A 525 -10.63 15.91 -19.53
N TRP A 526 -11.32 17.02 -19.26
CA TRP A 526 -10.99 17.92 -18.16
C TRP A 526 -11.25 17.28 -16.79
N GLY A 527 -12.33 16.50 -16.65
CA GLY A 527 -12.59 15.74 -15.43
C GLY A 527 -11.50 14.70 -15.17
N GLY A 528 -10.97 14.08 -16.23
CA GLY A 528 -9.81 13.20 -16.13
C GLY A 528 -8.56 13.94 -15.65
N TRP A 529 -8.25 15.10 -16.23
CA TRP A 529 -7.16 15.96 -15.78
C TRP A 529 -7.33 16.37 -14.31
N PHE A 530 -8.52 16.85 -13.93
CA PHE A 530 -8.82 17.31 -12.59
C PHE A 530 -8.70 16.19 -11.56
N LEU A 531 -9.30 15.02 -11.81
CA LEU A 531 -9.28 13.90 -10.87
C LEU A 531 -7.89 13.26 -10.72
N HIS A 532 -7.03 13.35 -11.73
CA HIS A 532 -5.64 12.87 -11.62
C HIS A 532 -4.70 13.94 -11.04
N TYR A 533 -5.15 15.17 -10.84
CA TYR A 533 -4.31 16.26 -10.32
C TYR A 533 -4.74 16.72 -8.92
N ALA A 534 -6.03 17.02 -8.72
CA ALA A 534 -6.58 17.58 -7.49
C ALA A 534 -6.27 16.75 -6.22
N PRO A 535 -6.29 15.40 -6.23
CA PRO A 535 -6.00 14.63 -5.03
C PRO A 535 -4.59 14.83 -4.46
N PHE A 536 -3.61 15.18 -5.30
CA PHE A 536 -2.24 15.38 -4.84
C PHE A 536 -2.07 16.58 -3.90
N PHE A 537 -2.98 17.56 -3.94
CA PHE A 537 -3.00 18.67 -2.99
C PHE A 537 -3.46 18.27 -1.58
N ALA A 538 -4.17 17.14 -1.45
CA ALA A 538 -4.63 16.61 -0.17
C ALA A 538 -3.72 15.49 0.37
N MET A 539 -2.70 15.07 -0.40
CA MET A 539 -1.80 13.99 0.00
C MET A 539 -0.64 14.53 0.85
N GLY A 540 -0.56 14.12 2.12
CA GLY A 540 0.55 14.45 3.01
C GLY A 540 1.80 13.57 2.84
N ARG A 541 2.13 13.16 1.62
CA ARG A 541 3.27 12.27 1.32
C ARG A 541 4.17 12.88 0.23
N VAL A 542 5.39 12.36 0.10
CA VAL A 542 6.34 12.80 -0.93
C VAL A 542 5.77 12.67 -2.36
N THR A 543 5.99 13.69 -3.18
CA THR A 543 5.53 13.73 -4.57
C THR A 543 6.62 14.15 -5.56
N TYR A 544 6.46 13.72 -6.81
CA TYR A 544 7.43 13.88 -7.91
C TYR A 544 6.72 14.29 -9.20
N LEU A 545 7.44 14.87 -10.15
CA LEU A 545 6.90 15.34 -11.42
C LEU A 545 6.17 14.24 -12.21
N HIS A 546 6.71 13.01 -12.20
CA HIS A 546 6.10 11.88 -12.91
C HIS A 546 4.67 11.55 -12.44
N HIS A 547 4.27 11.96 -11.22
CA HIS A 547 2.89 11.82 -10.75
C HIS A 547 1.90 12.64 -11.57
N PHE A 548 2.34 13.71 -12.23
CA PHE A 548 1.50 14.57 -13.07
C PHE A 548 1.29 14.02 -14.49
N LEU A 549 2.09 13.06 -14.95
CA LEU A 549 2.04 12.57 -16.34
C LEU A 549 0.67 12.02 -16.77
N PRO A 550 -0.10 11.29 -15.92
CA PRO A 550 -1.47 10.93 -16.27
C PRO A 550 -2.35 12.16 -16.51
N SER A 551 -2.25 13.18 -15.65
CA SER A 551 -2.97 14.46 -15.81
C SER A 551 -2.53 15.18 -17.08
N LEU A 552 -1.24 15.26 -17.36
CA LEU A 552 -0.71 15.83 -18.60
C LEU A 552 -1.30 15.14 -19.83
N TYR A 553 -1.41 13.81 -19.84
CA TYR A 553 -2.02 13.07 -20.94
C TYR A 553 -3.45 13.56 -21.20
N PHE A 554 -4.30 13.63 -20.17
CA PHE A 554 -5.64 14.21 -20.28
C PHE A 554 -5.60 15.68 -20.75
N GLY A 555 -4.66 16.46 -20.22
CA GLY A 555 -4.48 17.87 -20.56
C GLY A 555 -4.13 18.10 -22.02
N ILE A 556 -3.23 17.29 -22.60
CA ILE A 556 -2.86 17.36 -24.02
C ILE A 556 -4.08 17.04 -24.90
N LEU A 557 -4.82 15.97 -24.58
CA LEU A 557 -6.05 15.65 -25.31
C LEU A 557 -7.09 16.76 -25.18
N PHE A 558 -7.27 17.31 -23.97
CA PHE A 558 -8.18 18.41 -23.72
C PHE A 558 -7.78 19.69 -24.48
N MET A 559 -6.49 20.03 -24.51
CA MET A 559 -5.97 21.14 -25.30
C MET A 559 -6.31 20.98 -26.78
N THR A 560 -6.07 19.79 -27.36
CA THR A 560 -6.41 19.54 -28.77
C THR A 560 -7.92 19.58 -29.02
N TYR A 561 -8.75 19.15 -28.06
CA TYR A 561 -10.20 19.28 -28.09
C TYR A 561 -10.62 20.75 -28.10
N GLN A 562 -10.01 21.58 -27.26
CA GLN A 562 -10.27 23.02 -27.22
C GLN A 562 -9.84 23.73 -28.50
N MET A 563 -8.68 23.38 -29.06
CA MET A 563 -8.22 23.91 -30.35
C MET A 563 -9.19 23.56 -31.48
N TYR A 564 -9.73 22.34 -31.50
CA TYR A 564 -10.72 21.94 -32.49
C TYR A 564 -11.98 22.82 -32.43
N PHE A 565 -12.57 22.98 -31.24
CA PHE A 565 -13.79 23.78 -31.11
C PHE A 565 -13.55 25.28 -31.27
N ALA A 566 -12.43 25.81 -30.77
CA ALA A 566 -12.08 27.21 -30.98
C ALA A 566 -11.90 27.54 -32.47
N THR A 567 -11.22 26.67 -33.23
CA THR A 567 -11.07 26.88 -34.68
C THR A 567 -12.37 26.67 -35.43
N SER A 568 -13.23 25.72 -35.05
CA SER A 568 -14.52 25.52 -35.71
C SER A 568 -15.49 26.68 -35.47
N TRP A 569 -15.50 27.26 -34.27
CA TRP A 569 -16.40 28.36 -33.91
C TRP A 569 -15.93 29.72 -34.41
N TYR A 570 -14.63 30.02 -34.31
CA TYR A 570 -14.13 31.39 -34.50
C TYR A 570 -13.27 31.55 -35.76
N ALA A 571 -12.59 30.50 -36.23
CA ALA A 571 -11.60 30.62 -37.30
C ALA A 571 -11.55 29.40 -38.24
N PRO A 572 -12.67 29.02 -38.89
CA PRO A 572 -12.74 27.76 -39.65
C PRO A 572 -11.77 27.72 -40.83
N ARG A 573 -11.48 28.87 -41.45
CA ARG A 573 -10.50 29.01 -42.55
C ARG A 573 -9.07 28.74 -42.11
N SER A 574 -8.74 28.97 -40.84
CA SER A 574 -7.39 28.82 -40.29
C SER A 574 -7.08 27.41 -39.80
N THR A 575 -8.06 26.50 -39.81
CA THR A 575 -7.93 25.14 -39.26
C THR A 575 -6.70 24.39 -39.75
N ARG A 576 -6.43 24.42 -41.06
CA ARG A 576 -5.26 23.73 -41.64
C ARG A 576 -3.94 24.34 -41.17
N SER A 577 -3.87 25.67 -41.14
CA SER A 577 -2.68 26.40 -40.69
C SER A 577 -2.39 26.12 -39.22
N VAL A 578 -3.43 26.11 -38.36
CA VAL A 578 -3.29 25.79 -36.93
C VAL A 578 -2.75 24.37 -36.74
N LEU A 579 -3.32 23.38 -37.44
CA LEU A 579 -2.85 21.99 -37.39
C LEU A 579 -1.38 21.87 -37.78
N VAL A 580 -0.97 22.47 -38.91
CA VAL A 580 0.40 22.35 -39.43
C VAL A 580 1.40 23.10 -38.54
N ILE A 581 1.11 24.35 -38.19
CA ILE A 581 2.05 25.19 -37.43
C ILE A 581 2.28 24.62 -36.03
N LEU A 582 1.22 24.27 -35.30
CA LEU A 582 1.36 23.74 -33.94
C LEU A 582 1.98 22.35 -33.92
N SER A 583 1.67 21.50 -34.91
CA SER A 583 2.32 20.20 -35.07
C SER A 583 3.82 20.35 -35.35
N ALA A 584 4.19 21.23 -36.29
CA ALA A 584 5.60 21.50 -36.61
C ALA A 584 6.34 22.10 -35.40
N ALA A 585 5.72 23.03 -34.67
CA ALA A 585 6.29 23.60 -33.46
C ALA A 585 6.52 22.53 -32.38
N ALA A 586 5.54 21.66 -32.13
CA ALA A 586 5.70 20.56 -31.16
C ALA A 586 6.85 19.62 -31.54
N VAL A 587 6.96 19.25 -32.81
CA VAL A 587 8.07 18.42 -33.32
C VAL A 587 9.41 19.15 -33.19
N GLY A 588 9.47 20.44 -33.51
CA GLY A 588 10.70 21.25 -33.40
C GLY A 588 11.20 21.35 -31.95
N VAL A 589 10.29 21.57 -31.01
CA VAL A 589 10.61 21.61 -29.57
C VAL A 589 11.03 20.23 -29.06
N PHE A 590 10.35 19.16 -29.47
CA PHE A 590 10.76 17.80 -29.13
C PHE A 590 12.18 17.50 -29.61
N TRP A 591 12.48 17.88 -30.86
CA TRP A 591 13.79 17.69 -31.47
C TRP A 591 14.88 18.48 -30.73
N TRP A 592 14.58 19.71 -30.31
CA TRP A 592 15.47 20.53 -29.49
C TRP A 592 15.89 19.82 -28.19
N PHE A 593 14.93 19.27 -27.44
CA PHE A 593 15.18 18.55 -26.18
C PHE A 593 15.54 17.06 -26.36
N SER A 594 15.60 16.58 -27.61
CA SER A 594 15.87 15.16 -27.92
C SER A 594 17.19 14.61 -27.37
N PRO A 595 18.29 15.39 -27.23
CA PRO A 595 19.52 14.90 -26.59
C PRO A 595 19.28 14.41 -25.16
N LEU A 596 18.47 15.13 -24.38
CA LEU A 596 18.14 14.77 -22.99
C LEU A 596 17.06 13.68 -22.89
N THR A 597 16.37 13.38 -24.00
CA THR A 597 15.36 12.32 -24.10
C THR A 597 15.96 10.99 -24.52
N PHE A 598 16.82 10.99 -25.54
CA PHE A 598 17.44 9.77 -26.07
C PHE A 598 18.73 9.38 -25.36
N GLY A 599 19.35 10.34 -24.67
CA GLY A 599 20.54 10.17 -23.85
C GLY A 599 21.69 10.99 -24.42
N TRP A 600 22.29 11.82 -23.58
CA TRP A 600 23.47 12.61 -23.92
C TRP A 600 24.70 12.05 -23.20
N ASP A 601 25.67 11.54 -23.93
CA ASP A 601 26.85 10.83 -23.42
C ASP A 601 28.10 11.71 -23.26
N LYS A 602 27.94 13.04 -23.43
CA LYS A 602 29.00 14.04 -23.33
C LYS A 602 28.77 14.98 -22.13
N PRO A 603 29.72 15.87 -21.79
CA PRO A 603 29.49 16.92 -20.79
C PRO A 603 28.22 17.72 -21.07
N ILE A 604 27.46 18.04 -20.03
CA ILE A 604 26.17 18.75 -20.20
C ILE A 604 26.35 20.16 -20.75
N LYS A 605 27.51 20.78 -20.50
CA LYS A 605 27.89 22.12 -20.96
C LYS A 605 28.01 22.23 -22.48
N ASP A 606 28.17 21.10 -23.19
CA ASP A 606 28.25 21.07 -24.65
C ASP A 606 26.88 21.36 -25.31
N LEU A 607 25.78 21.12 -24.60
CA LEU A 607 24.44 21.46 -25.07
C LEU A 607 24.13 22.90 -24.68
N TRP A 608 24.03 23.81 -25.63
CA TRP A 608 23.67 25.20 -25.36
C TRP A 608 22.15 25.42 -25.39
N GLY A 609 21.67 26.40 -24.63
CA GLY A 609 20.27 26.87 -24.71
C GLY A 609 19.21 25.86 -24.23
N MET A 610 19.59 24.92 -23.36
CA MET A 610 18.67 23.92 -22.81
C MET A 610 17.91 24.40 -21.57
N GLU A 611 18.44 25.39 -20.85
CA GLU A 611 17.79 26.02 -19.68
C GLU A 611 16.90 27.18 -20.13
N TRP A 612 15.63 26.92 -20.47
CA TRP A 612 14.67 27.99 -20.81
C TRP A 612 14.07 28.66 -19.58
N VAL A 613 14.02 27.93 -18.46
CA VAL A 613 13.56 28.43 -17.16
C VAL A 613 14.71 28.26 -16.17
N SER A 614 14.98 29.31 -15.40
CA SER A 614 16.15 29.38 -14.50
C SER A 614 16.18 28.35 -13.38
N SER A 615 15.05 27.71 -13.10
CA SER A 615 14.89 26.67 -12.09
C SER A 615 15.20 25.26 -12.63
N TRP A 616 15.36 25.10 -13.94
CA TRP A 616 15.64 23.78 -14.52
C TRP A 616 17.08 23.36 -14.19
N PRO A 617 17.29 22.20 -13.53
CA PRO A 617 18.62 21.74 -13.14
C PRO A 617 19.35 21.11 -14.35
N VAL A 618 19.53 21.86 -15.43
CA VAL A 618 20.23 21.38 -16.62
C VAL A 618 21.74 21.46 -16.41
N TYR A 619 22.29 22.66 -16.24
CA TYR A 619 23.73 22.86 -16.10
C TYR A 619 24.20 22.77 -14.65
N GLU A 620 23.46 23.41 -13.74
CA GLU A 620 23.75 23.47 -12.32
C GLU A 620 22.48 23.17 -11.53
N ASP A 621 22.64 22.53 -10.38
CA ASP A 621 21.55 22.36 -9.43
C ASP A 621 21.63 23.46 -8.38
N LYS A 622 20.92 24.56 -8.63
CA LYS A 622 20.97 25.78 -7.81
C LYS A 622 20.36 25.60 -6.41
N LEU A 623 19.74 24.45 -6.14
CA LEU A 623 19.09 24.13 -4.87
C LEU A 623 19.87 23.06 -4.06
N ALA A 624 20.98 22.55 -4.58
CA ALA A 624 21.82 21.54 -3.92
C ALA A 624 22.87 22.13 -2.95
N ILE A 625 22.57 23.26 -2.28
CA ILE A 625 23.48 23.91 -1.32
C ILE A 625 23.52 23.14 0.00
#